data_AF-A0A7R8VE15-F1
#
_entry.id   AF-A0A7R8VE15-F1
#
_cell.length_a   1.000
_cell.length_b   1.000
_cell.length_c   1.000
_cell.angle_alpha   90.00
_cell.angle_beta   90.00
_cell.angle_gamma   90.00
#
_symmetry.space_group_name_H-M   'P 1'
#
loop_
_entity.id
_entity.type
_entity.pdbx_description
1 polymer ?
#
loop_
_entity_poly.entity_id
_entity_poly.type
_entity_poly.pdbx_seq_one_letter_code
_entity_poly.pdbx_strand_id
1 'polypeptide(L)'
;MVSHSLYTNAEVWLLCHSYFPEAATQEMLDLWRPMLCPFNSNTMLATMETLECFLPLSLPPEKAHLGYQLWFHEFMDLWGACHNAPIWEGEMMWLMARLANRNIGYIDWEPYIPLMFTRFLRSLSLPVVYKQTHATKHHKLNSGAMAEWIVAVLGGGSSAQKYLNKFMKTLESYFHPANFGHWLLKLKDFLRKLPYCFVLRINFEQYKKTWETQVPDSHKLTEDDITSFVESVQPVAMQAMFSKLGATDVIHALQHLATLRPSLIIPQVIER
;
A
#
# COMPACT_ATOMS: atom_id res chain seq x y z
N MET A 1 1.56 16.20 22.84
CA MET A 1 3.00 16.52 22.63
C MET A 1 3.88 15.27 22.52
N VAL A 2 3.40 14.07 22.88
CA VAL A 2 4.14 12.80 22.75
C VAL A 2 4.03 12.18 21.34
N SER A 3 2.92 12.42 20.62
CA SER A 3 2.65 11.82 19.30
C SER A 3 3.59 12.25 18.19
N HIS A 4 4.18 13.45 18.24
CA HIS A 4 5.13 13.90 17.21
C HIS A 4 6.55 13.33 17.39
N SER A 5 6.90 12.81 18.57
CA SER A 5 8.22 12.20 18.81
C SER A 5 8.30 10.72 18.42
N LEU A 6 7.16 10.04 18.27
CA LEU A 6 7.12 8.64 17.85
C LEU A 6 7.41 8.48 16.35
N TYR A 7 6.94 9.41 15.51
CA TYR A 7 7.19 9.34 14.05
C TYR A 7 8.66 9.53 13.67
N THR A 8 9.41 10.39 14.38
CA THR A 8 10.86 10.53 14.19
C THR A 8 11.66 9.34 14.74
N ASN A 9 11.09 8.57 15.68
CA ASN A 9 11.70 7.37 16.23
C ASN A 9 11.30 6.09 15.47
N ALA A 10 10.18 6.07 14.75
CA ALA A 10 9.71 4.91 14.00
C ALA A 10 10.73 4.43 12.96
N GLU A 11 11.44 5.35 12.29
CA GLU A 11 12.52 5.00 11.35
C GLU A 11 13.71 4.35 12.06
N VAL A 12 14.04 4.78 13.28
CA VAL A 12 15.12 4.19 14.09
C VAL A 12 14.73 2.78 14.56
N TRP A 13 13.49 2.57 14.98
CA TRP A 13 13.00 1.26 15.40
C TRP A 13 12.92 0.25 14.26
N LEU A 14 12.53 0.70 13.06
CA LEU A 14 12.53 -0.13 11.85
C LEU A 14 13.94 -0.65 11.50
N LEU A 15 14.98 0.12 11.76
CA LEU A 15 16.38 -0.31 11.60
C LEU A 15 16.80 -1.35 12.65
N CYS A 16 16.19 -1.32 13.84
CA CYS A 16 16.45 -2.25 14.92
C CYS A 16 15.74 -3.60 14.76
N HIS A 17 14.67 -3.68 13.94
CA HIS A 17 13.87 -4.90 13.76
C HIS A 17 14.70 -6.13 13.40
N SER A 18 15.74 -5.94 12.61
CA SER A 18 16.63 -7.00 12.14
C SER A 18 17.59 -7.54 13.21
N TYR A 19 17.63 -6.89 14.37
CA TYR A 19 18.45 -7.26 15.52
C TYR A 19 17.62 -7.82 16.68
N PHE A 20 16.30 -7.93 16.54
CA PHE A 20 15.49 -8.56 17.57
C PHE A 20 15.80 -10.06 17.66
N PRO A 21 15.78 -10.64 18.89
CA PRO A 21 15.87 -12.08 19.06
C PRO A 21 14.75 -12.81 18.33
N GLU A 22 14.99 -14.07 17.95
CA GLU A 22 14.00 -14.89 17.25
C GLU A 22 12.70 -15.11 18.04
N ALA A 23 12.79 -15.11 19.38
CA ALA A 23 11.64 -15.23 20.27
C ALA A 23 10.81 -13.93 20.36
N ALA A 24 11.33 -12.78 19.92
CA ALA A 24 10.72 -11.48 20.14
C ALA A 24 9.32 -11.37 19.53
N THR A 25 9.11 -11.93 18.34
CA THR A 25 7.77 -11.93 17.71
C THR A 25 6.75 -12.62 18.61
N GLN A 26 7.08 -13.80 19.14
CA GLN A 26 6.16 -14.55 20.00
C GLN A 26 5.91 -13.80 21.31
N GLU A 27 6.96 -13.29 21.97
CA GLU A 27 6.83 -12.53 23.21
C GLU A 27 5.96 -11.27 23.04
N MET A 28 6.15 -10.55 21.93
CA MET A 28 5.34 -9.38 21.58
C MET A 28 3.87 -9.75 21.33
N LEU A 29 3.62 -10.87 20.63
CA LEU A 29 2.27 -11.36 20.41
C LEU A 29 1.61 -11.83 21.70
N ASP A 30 2.32 -12.54 22.58
CA ASP A 30 1.79 -12.99 23.87
C ASP A 30 1.35 -11.81 24.74
N LEU A 31 2.05 -10.68 24.63
CA LEU A 31 1.70 -9.44 25.33
C LEU A 31 0.51 -8.71 24.70
N TRP A 32 0.49 -8.54 23.38
CA TRP A 32 -0.42 -7.62 22.70
C TRP A 32 -1.64 -8.30 22.07
N ARG A 33 -1.56 -9.56 21.66
CA ARG A 33 -2.68 -10.32 21.09
C ARG A 33 -3.91 -10.36 22.01
N PRO A 34 -3.79 -10.50 23.35
CA PRO A 34 -4.95 -10.42 24.25
C PRO A 34 -5.65 -9.06 24.26
N MET A 35 -4.96 -7.98 23.85
CA MET A 35 -5.51 -6.62 23.80
C MET A 35 -6.25 -6.32 22.49
N LEU A 36 -6.20 -7.25 21.51
CA LEU A 36 -6.87 -7.15 20.22
C LEU A 36 -8.38 -7.39 20.34
N CYS A 37 -9.09 -6.44 20.94
CA CYS A 37 -10.53 -6.48 21.13
C CYS A 37 -11.24 -5.48 20.20
N PRO A 38 -11.93 -5.93 19.13
CA PRO A 38 -12.64 -5.03 18.20
C PRO A 38 -13.70 -4.15 18.86
N PHE A 39 -14.24 -4.57 20.00
CA PHE A 39 -15.25 -3.83 20.76
C PHE A 39 -14.65 -2.67 21.57
N ASN A 40 -13.35 -2.71 21.89
CA ASN A 40 -12.64 -1.62 22.55
C ASN A 40 -11.74 -0.90 21.55
N SER A 41 -12.33 0.00 20.76
CA SER A 41 -11.66 0.65 19.63
C SER A 41 -10.39 1.41 20.01
N ASN A 42 -10.34 2.04 21.20
CA ASN A 42 -9.16 2.80 21.63
C ASN A 42 -7.99 1.88 22.00
N THR A 43 -8.27 0.81 22.74
CA THR A 43 -7.23 -0.16 23.12
C THR A 43 -6.72 -0.90 21.89
N MET A 44 -7.64 -1.28 21.00
CA MET A 44 -7.32 -1.90 19.72
C MET A 44 -6.44 -1.00 18.84
N LEU A 45 -6.75 0.30 18.75
CA LEU A 45 -5.93 1.26 18.01
C LEU A 45 -4.52 1.36 18.58
N ALA A 46 -4.38 1.63 19.88
CA ALA A 46 -3.06 1.74 20.51
C ALA A 46 -2.23 0.45 20.39
N THR A 47 -2.90 -0.71 20.46
CA THR A 47 -2.24 -2.01 20.27
C THR A 47 -1.76 -2.18 18.83
N MET A 48 -2.58 -1.80 17.84
CA MET A 48 -2.20 -1.85 16.42
C MET A 48 -1.06 -0.89 16.08
N GLU A 49 -1.08 0.35 16.61
CA GLU A 49 0.04 1.29 16.49
C GLU A 49 1.34 0.69 17.05
N THR A 50 1.24 0.01 18.19
CA THR A 50 2.39 -0.66 18.83
C THR A 50 2.91 -1.82 17.98
N LEU A 51 2.01 -2.68 17.50
CA LEU A 51 2.37 -3.79 16.61
C LEU A 51 3.02 -3.30 15.31
N GLU A 52 2.48 -2.24 14.70
CA GLU A 52 3.03 -1.63 13.49
C GLU A 52 4.47 -1.14 13.68
N CYS A 53 4.78 -0.60 14.86
CA CYS A 53 6.09 -0.07 15.20
C CYS A 53 7.11 -1.15 15.60
N PHE A 54 6.69 -2.21 16.30
CA PHE A 54 7.61 -3.13 16.98
C PHE A 54 7.69 -4.52 16.37
N LEU A 55 6.63 -5.00 15.72
CA LEU A 55 6.57 -6.38 15.26
C LEU A 55 7.66 -6.62 14.19
N PRO A 56 8.53 -7.63 14.34
CA PRO A 56 9.56 -7.90 13.35
C PRO A 56 8.96 -8.34 12.01
N LEU A 57 9.24 -7.59 10.93
CA LEU A 57 8.68 -7.87 9.60
C LEU A 57 9.67 -8.47 8.60
N SER A 58 10.96 -8.52 8.94
CA SER A 58 12.05 -8.86 8.01
C SER A 58 12.94 -9.97 8.56
N LEU A 59 12.35 -11.06 9.06
CA LEU A 59 13.12 -12.27 9.35
C LEU A 59 13.54 -12.96 8.04
N PRO A 60 14.67 -13.69 8.02
CA PRO A 60 15.04 -14.52 6.88
C PRO A 60 13.92 -15.51 6.55
N PRO A 61 13.70 -15.86 5.26
CA PRO A 61 12.62 -16.74 4.83
C PRO A 61 12.59 -18.10 5.55
N GLU A 62 13.75 -18.63 5.93
CA GLU A 62 13.87 -19.90 6.66
C GLU A 62 13.24 -19.83 8.07
N LYS A 63 13.17 -18.62 8.63
CA LYS A 63 12.62 -18.32 9.96
C LYS A 63 11.25 -17.64 9.88
N ALA A 64 10.59 -17.66 8.73
CA ALA A 64 9.25 -17.07 8.56
C ALA A 64 8.22 -17.63 9.56
N HIS A 65 8.37 -18.90 9.96
CA HIS A 65 7.56 -19.58 10.97
C HIS A 65 7.66 -18.97 12.38
N LEU A 66 8.73 -18.23 12.68
CA LEU A 66 8.93 -17.47 13.92
C LEU A 66 8.55 -15.99 13.78
N GLY A 67 8.19 -15.57 12.57
CA GLY A 67 7.86 -14.20 12.22
C GLY A 67 6.40 -14.06 11.85
N TYR A 68 6.15 -13.60 10.62
CA TYR A 68 4.81 -13.28 10.15
C TYR A 68 3.83 -14.45 10.14
N GLN A 69 4.31 -15.70 10.01
CA GLN A 69 3.42 -16.86 9.98
C GLN A 69 2.69 -17.11 11.31
N LEU A 70 3.15 -16.52 12.42
CA LEU A 70 2.49 -16.63 13.74
C LEU A 70 1.17 -15.83 13.84
N TRP A 71 1.01 -14.80 13.01
CA TRP A 71 -0.06 -13.80 13.19
C TRP A 71 -0.72 -13.34 11.89
N PHE A 72 -0.06 -13.45 10.74
CA PHE A 72 -0.53 -12.88 9.47
C PHE A 72 -1.96 -13.31 9.11
N HIS A 73 -2.22 -14.63 9.07
CA HIS A 73 -3.53 -15.14 8.70
C HIS A 73 -4.62 -14.73 9.70
N GLU A 74 -4.34 -14.81 11.00
CA GLU A 74 -5.27 -14.37 12.04
C GLU A 74 -5.62 -12.88 11.88
N PHE A 75 -4.63 -12.04 11.59
CA PHE A 75 -4.85 -10.60 11.43
C PHE A 75 -5.66 -10.31 10.16
N MET A 76 -5.42 -11.05 9.08
CA MET A 76 -6.22 -10.96 7.85
C MET A 76 -7.66 -11.42 8.08
N ASP A 77 -7.88 -12.49 8.85
CA ASP A 77 -9.22 -12.98 9.20
C ASP A 77 -9.96 -11.98 10.08
N LEU A 78 -9.28 -11.43 11.10
CA LEU A 78 -9.79 -10.39 11.98
C LEU A 78 -10.20 -9.15 11.17
N TRP A 79 -9.33 -8.71 10.27
CA TRP A 79 -9.62 -7.56 9.42
C TRP A 79 -10.76 -7.87 8.47
N GLY A 80 -10.78 -9.07 7.88
CA GLY A 80 -11.84 -9.60 7.03
C GLY A 80 -13.21 -9.61 7.70
N ALA A 81 -13.29 -9.94 8.99
CA ALA A 81 -14.54 -9.87 9.76
C ALA A 81 -15.05 -8.43 9.97
N CYS A 82 -14.13 -7.45 10.02
CA CYS A 82 -14.44 -6.06 10.35
C CYS A 82 -14.72 -5.19 9.10
N HIS A 83 -16.01 -4.98 8.80
CA HIS A 83 -16.49 -4.21 7.64
C HIS A 83 -16.93 -2.76 7.96
N ASN A 84 -16.78 -2.35 9.22
CA ASN A 84 -17.36 -1.13 9.78
C ASN A 84 -16.45 0.11 9.72
N ALA A 85 -15.39 0.08 8.89
CA ALA A 85 -14.34 1.10 8.79
C ALA A 85 -13.81 1.52 10.19
N PRO A 86 -13.23 0.57 10.95
CA PRO A 86 -12.80 0.84 12.31
C PRO A 86 -11.58 1.76 12.33
N ILE A 87 -11.42 2.56 13.38
CA ILE A 87 -10.36 3.58 13.46
C ILE A 87 -8.93 3.02 13.38
N TRP A 88 -8.74 1.74 13.74
CA TRP A 88 -7.46 1.05 13.74
C TRP A 88 -7.05 0.47 12.38
N GLU A 89 -7.92 0.51 11.37
CA GLU A 89 -7.62 -0.13 10.08
C GLU A 89 -6.50 0.57 9.29
N GLY A 90 -6.23 1.84 9.58
CA GLY A 90 -5.12 2.57 8.99
C GLY A 90 -3.78 1.94 9.39
N GLU A 91 -3.64 1.59 10.67
CA GLU A 91 -2.43 0.93 11.21
C GLU A 91 -2.31 -0.51 10.72
N MET A 92 -3.44 -1.23 10.68
CA MET A 92 -3.48 -2.56 10.05
C MET A 92 -2.98 -2.51 8.60
N MET A 93 -3.41 -1.50 7.83
CA MET A 93 -2.97 -1.33 6.45
C MET A 93 -1.47 -1.02 6.35
N TRP A 94 -0.91 -0.17 7.21
CA TRP A 94 0.53 0.07 7.24
C TRP A 94 1.33 -1.19 7.58
N LEU A 95 0.88 -1.95 8.59
CA LEU A 95 1.49 -3.22 8.96
C LEU A 95 1.51 -4.19 7.76
N MET A 96 0.39 -4.35 7.06
CA MET A 96 0.30 -5.23 5.88
C MET A 96 1.14 -4.72 4.71
N ALA A 97 1.19 -3.40 4.48
CA ALA A 97 2.01 -2.79 3.43
C ALA A 97 3.49 -3.05 3.65
N ARG A 98 3.99 -2.81 4.87
CA ARG A 98 5.37 -3.08 5.23
C ARG A 98 5.68 -4.57 5.18
N LEU A 99 4.78 -5.41 5.68
CA LEU A 99 4.95 -6.87 5.61
C LEU A 99 5.10 -7.34 4.15
N ALA A 100 4.22 -6.88 3.26
CA ALA A 100 4.29 -7.20 1.84
C ALA A 100 5.60 -6.72 1.20
N ASN A 101 6.00 -5.48 1.47
CA ASN A 101 7.21 -4.87 0.92
C ASN A 101 8.49 -5.61 1.34
N ARG A 102 8.56 -6.07 2.60
CA ARG A 102 9.72 -6.78 3.15
C ARG A 102 9.80 -8.25 2.75
N ASN A 103 8.70 -8.83 2.26
CA ASN A 103 8.57 -10.27 1.97
C ASN A 103 8.04 -10.53 0.55
N ILE A 104 8.44 -9.70 -0.42
CA ILE A 104 8.02 -9.85 -1.83
C ILE A 104 8.42 -11.24 -2.35
N GLY A 105 7.44 -11.99 -2.83
CA GLY A 105 7.61 -13.35 -3.34
C GLY A 105 7.64 -14.47 -2.30
N TYR A 106 7.48 -14.15 -1.01
CA TYR A 106 7.44 -15.14 0.09
C TYR A 106 6.05 -15.29 0.73
N ILE A 107 5.14 -14.35 0.47
CA ILE A 107 3.76 -14.36 0.96
C ILE A 107 2.83 -14.42 -0.24
N ASP A 108 1.94 -15.42 -0.25
CA ASP A 108 0.85 -15.48 -1.22
C ASP A 108 -0.28 -14.53 -0.82
N TRP A 109 -0.40 -13.43 -1.58
CA TRP A 109 -1.44 -12.43 -1.38
C TRP A 109 -2.69 -12.68 -2.24
N GLU A 110 -2.69 -13.65 -3.16
CA GLU A 110 -3.80 -13.89 -4.10
C GLU A 110 -5.17 -13.99 -3.43
N PRO A 111 -5.34 -14.74 -2.31
CA PRO A 111 -6.63 -14.82 -1.64
C PRO A 111 -7.15 -13.48 -1.12
N TYR A 112 -6.25 -12.53 -0.87
CA TYR A 112 -6.53 -11.26 -0.20
C TYR A 112 -6.61 -10.06 -1.15
N ILE A 113 -6.09 -10.17 -2.38
CA ILE A 113 -6.15 -9.09 -3.40
C ILE A 113 -7.57 -8.52 -3.56
N PRO A 114 -8.64 -9.32 -3.73
CA PRO A 114 -9.99 -8.78 -3.92
C PRO A 114 -10.47 -7.94 -2.72
N LEU A 115 -10.16 -8.39 -1.50
CA LEU A 115 -10.50 -7.69 -0.26
C LEU A 115 -9.78 -6.33 -0.20
N MET A 116 -8.48 -6.32 -0.49
CA MET A 116 -7.65 -5.12 -0.42
C MET A 116 -8.11 -4.05 -1.40
N PHE A 117 -8.29 -4.40 -2.68
CA PHE A 117 -8.79 -3.45 -3.68
C PHE A 117 -10.22 -2.95 -3.40
N THR A 118 -11.07 -3.79 -2.80
CA THR A 118 -12.41 -3.35 -2.35
C THR A 118 -12.30 -2.30 -1.25
N ARG A 119 -11.41 -2.50 -0.26
CA ARG A 119 -11.17 -1.53 0.81
C ARG A 119 -10.53 -0.25 0.28
N PHE A 120 -9.59 -0.35 -0.65
CA PHE A 120 -8.98 0.80 -1.32
C PHE A 120 -10.03 1.68 -1.96
N LEU A 121 -10.91 1.11 -2.78
CA LEU A 121 -11.97 1.85 -3.45
C LEU A 121 -12.92 2.53 -2.45
N ARG A 122 -13.33 1.82 -1.39
CA ARG A 122 -14.19 2.40 -0.33
C ARG A 122 -13.49 3.50 0.47
N SER A 123 -12.15 3.45 0.55
CA SER A 123 -11.36 4.46 1.27
C SER A 123 -11.18 5.76 0.51
N LEU A 124 -11.39 5.76 -0.80
CA LEU A 124 -11.31 6.96 -1.64
C LEU A 124 -12.54 7.85 -1.50
N SER A 125 -13.58 7.40 -0.80
CA SER A 125 -14.82 8.14 -0.54
C SER A 125 -15.45 8.74 -1.80
N LEU A 126 -15.37 7.99 -2.90
CA LEU A 126 -15.89 8.44 -4.19
C LEU A 126 -17.41 8.63 -4.09
N PRO A 127 -17.98 9.69 -4.68
CA PRO A 127 -19.42 9.91 -4.69
C PRO A 127 -20.09 8.91 -5.63
N VAL A 128 -20.35 7.70 -5.13
CA VAL A 128 -21.11 6.68 -5.85
C VAL A 128 -22.57 6.79 -5.38
N VAL A 129 -23.42 7.41 -6.19
CA VAL A 129 -24.86 7.48 -5.93
C VAL A 129 -25.49 6.18 -6.44
N TYR A 130 -25.57 5.17 -5.57
CA TYR A 130 -26.43 4.01 -5.83
C TYR A 130 -27.64 4.08 -4.90
N LYS A 131 -28.84 4.20 -5.47
CA LYS A 131 -30.13 4.21 -4.76
C LYS A 131 -30.24 5.21 -3.58
N GLN A 132 -29.76 6.44 -3.75
CA GLN A 132 -29.91 7.55 -2.77
C GLN A 132 -29.40 7.24 -1.33
N THR A 133 -28.59 6.20 -1.14
CA THR A 133 -28.06 5.85 0.18
C THR A 133 -26.60 6.27 0.24
N HIS A 134 -26.29 7.32 1.00
CA HIS A 134 -24.91 7.69 1.28
C HIS A 134 -24.29 6.66 2.23
N ALA A 135 -23.14 6.09 1.86
CA ALA A 135 -22.34 5.33 2.82
C ALA A 135 -21.92 6.29 3.95
N THR A 136 -22.37 6.04 5.18
CA THR A 136 -22.16 6.95 6.32
C THR A 136 -20.78 6.84 6.94
N LYS A 137 -20.04 5.75 6.65
CA LYS A 137 -18.66 5.53 7.10
C LYS A 137 -17.78 5.09 5.95
N HIS A 138 -16.65 5.78 5.80
CA HIS A 138 -15.63 5.49 4.80
C HIS A 138 -14.38 4.93 5.47
N HIS A 139 -13.75 3.99 4.78
CA HIS A 139 -12.47 3.47 5.25
C HIS A 139 -11.41 4.56 5.22
N LYS A 140 -10.53 4.64 6.21
CA LYS A 140 -9.51 5.70 6.31
C LYS A 140 -8.11 5.19 6.06
N LEU A 141 -7.91 4.55 4.90
CA LEU A 141 -6.61 4.01 4.52
C LEU A 141 -5.67 5.10 4.01
N ASN A 142 -4.38 5.01 4.37
CA ASN A 142 -3.34 5.92 3.91
C ASN A 142 -2.96 5.60 2.46
N SER A 143 -2.88 6.62 1.59
CA SER A 143 -2.51 6.43 0.18
C SER A 143 -1.12 5.84 -0.02
N GLY A 144 -0.19 6.10 0.90
CA GLY A 144 1.17 5.53 0.91
C GLY A 144 1.16 4.05 1.20
N ALA A 145 0.51 3.63 2.28
CA ALA A 145 0.35 2.21 2.60
C ALA A 145 -0.35 1.44 1.46
N MET A 146 -1.38 2.04 0.85
CA MET A 146 -2.04 1.46 -0.33
C MET A 146 -1.08 1.29 -1.50
N ALA A 147 -0.34 2.35 -1.86
CA ALA A 147 0.63 2.33 -2.95
C ALA A 147 1.74 1.30 -2.72
N GLU A 148 2.31 1.28 -1.51
CA GLU A 148 3.38 0.37 -1.11
C GLU A 148 2.93 -1.08 -1.17
N TRP A 149 1.75 -1.39 -0.61
CA TRP A 149 1.19 -2.74 -0.67
C TRP A 149 0.89 -3.17 -2.11
N ILE A 150 0.22 -2.32 -2.90
CA ILE A 150 -0.08 -2.62 -4.32
C ILE A 150 1.20 -2.95 -5.05
N VAL A 151 2.22 -2.09 -4.94
CA VAL A 151 3.49 -2.30 -5.64
C VAL A 151 4.18 -3.57 -5.16
N ALA A 152 4.15 -3.90 -3.87
CA ALA A 152 4.79 -5.09 -3.34
C ALA A 152 4.18 -6.41 -3.89
N VAL A 153 2.90 -6.42 -4.23
CA VAL A 153 2.19 -7.62 -4.70
C VAL A 153 2.14 -7.76 -6.24
N LEU A 154 2.77 -6.85 -7.00
CA LEU A 154 2.90 -6.97 -8.47
C LEU A 154 4.00 -7.97 -8.89
N GLY A 155 3.99 -8.38 -10.16
CA GLY A 155 4.99 -9.30 -10.72
C GLY A 155 4.78 -10.77 -10.29
N GLY A 156 5.68 -11.65 -10.71
CA GLY A 156 5.68 -13.06 -10.33
C GLY A 156 4.42 -13.85 -10.69
N GLY A 157 3.69 -13.44 -11.74
CA GLY A 157 2.43 -14.08 -12.15
C GLY A 157 1.20 -13.69 -11.33
N SER A 158 1.34 -12.73 -10.41
CA SER A 158 0.24 -12.21 -9.58
C SER A 158 -0.90 -11.59 -10.41
N SER A 159 -2.14 -11.82 -9.98
CA SER A 159 -3.34 -11.19 -10.53
C SER A 159 -3.46 -9.72 -10.16
N ALA A 160 -2.61 -9.20 -9.26
CA ALA A 160 -2.65 -7.82 -8.78
C ALA A 160 -2.62 -6.79 -9.91
N GLN A 161 -1.86 -7.00 -10.98
CA GLN A 161 -1.85 -6.08 -12.13
C GLN A 161 -3.22 -5.98 -12.81
N LYS A 162 -3.97 -7.08 -12.91
CA LYS A 162 -5.34 -7.08 -13.44
C LYS A 162 -6.30 -6.29 -12.54
N TYR A 163 -6.14 -6.40 -11.22
CA TYR A 163 -6.93 -5.62 -10.26
C TYR A 163 -6.55 -4.14 -10.31
N LEU A 164 -5.26 -3.82 -10.45
CA LEU A 164 -4.77 -2.45 -10.63
C LEU A 164 -5.34 -1.83 -11.91
N ASN A 165 -5.34 -2.54 -13.04
CA ASN A 165 -5.92 -2.05 -14.30
C ASN A 165 -7.40 -1.67 -14.12
N LYS A 166 -8.19 -2.55 -13.48
CA LYS A 166 -9.61 -2.28 -13.17
C LYS A 166 -9.77 -1.10 -12.21
N PHE A 167 -8.92 -1.02 -11.19
CA PHE A 167 -8.93 0.05 -10.22
C PHE A 167 -8.64 1.40 -10.90
N MET A 168 -7.55 1.52 -11.64
CA MET A 168 -7.20 2.75 -12.37
C MET A 168 -8.27 3.15 -13.38
N LYS A 169 -8.84 2.19 -14.12
CA LYS A 169 -9.96 2.45 -15.04
C LYS A 169 -11.19 3.01 -14.32
N THR A 170 -11.46 2.54 -13.10
CA THR A 170 -12.56 3.06 -12.26
C THR A 170 -12.29 4.51 -11.81
N LEU A 171 -11.03 4.87 -11.58
CA LEU A 171 -10.65 6.22 -11.12
C LEU A 171 -10.61 7.25 -12.23
N GLU A 172 -10.42 6.85 -13.49
CA GLU A 172 -10.26 7.73 -14.66
C GLU A 172 -11.34 8.83 -14.73
N SER A 173 -12.62 8.46 -14.62
CA SER A 173 -13.73 9.42 -14.69
C SER A 173 -13.66 10.48 -13.58
N TYR A 174 -13.16 10.15 -12.40
CA TYR A 174 -13.07 11.06 -11.26
C TYR A 174 -11.96 12.11 -11.39
N PHE A 175 -11.03 11.94 -12.34
CA PHE A 175 -9.99 12.91 -12.67
C PHE A 175 -10.38 13.88 -13.80
N HIS A 176 -11.56 13.70 -14.40
CA HIS A 176 -12.02 14.63 -15.43
C HIS A 176 -12.11 16.06 -14.88
N PRO A 177 -11.66 17.11 -15.62
CA PRO A 177 -11.65 18.50 -15.11
C PRO A 177 -13.02 19.05 -14.69
N ALA A 178 -14.11 18.49 -15.23
CA ALA A 178 -15.48 18.81 -14.83
C ALA A 178 -15.90 18.16 -13.49
N ASN A 179 -15.24 17.08 -13.07
CA ASN A 179 -15.51 16.36 -11.84
C ASN A 179 -14.60 16.89 -10.74
N PHE A 180 -15.14 17.75 -9.88
CA PHE A 180 -14.41 18.36 -8.77
C PHE A 180 -15.03 18.01 -7.43
N GLY A 181 -14.22 17.62 -6.47
CA GLY A 181 -14.67 17.37 -5.11
C GLY A 181 -13.57 16.89 -4.18
N HIS A 182 -13.96 16.60 -2.93
CA HIS A 182 -13.05 16.31 -1.82
C HIS A 182 -12.15 15.08 -2.04
N TRP A 183 -12.59 14.12 -2.86
CA TRP A 183 -11.83 12.91 -3.19
C TRP A 183 -10.54 13.21 -3.98
N LEU A 184 -10.49 14.31 -4.74
CA LEU A 184 -9.37 14.64 -5.62
C LEU A 184 -8.05 14.77 -4.86
N LEU A 185 -8.07 15.31 -3.63
CA LEU A 185 -6.86 15.43 -2.81
C LEU A 185 -6.22 14.07 -2.55
N LYS A 186 -7.04 13.10 -2.12
CA LYS A 186 -6.57 11.74 -1.83
C LYS A 186 -6.16 11.00 -3.10
N LEU A 187 -6.93 11.17 -4.19
CA LEU A 187 -6.60 10.57 -5.47
C LEU A 187 -5.26 11.06 -6.04
N LYS A 188 -4.97 12.37 -5.97
CA LYS A 188 -3.70 12.94 -6.41
C LYS A 188 -2.53 12.47 -5.55
N ASP A 189 -2.70 12.45 -4.23
CA ASP A 189 -1.67 11.93 -3.33
C ASP A 189 -1.37 10.44 -3.61
N PHE A 190 -2.40 9.62 -3.85
CA PHE A 190 -2.23 8.23 -4.28
C PHE A 190 -1.52 8.12 -5.63
N LEU A 191 -1.95 8.90 -6.63
CA LEU A 191 -1.38 8.91 -7.98
C LEU A 191 0.09 9.32 -7.99
N ARG A 192 0.52 10.21 -7.08
CA ARG A 192 1.93 10.55 -6.89
C ARG A 192 2.71 9.40 -6.26
N LYS A 193 2.18 8.80 -5.20
CA LYS A 193 2.88 7.79 -4.39
C LYS A 193 3.02 6.45 -5.12
N LEU A 194 2.05 6.04 -5.92
CA LEU A 194 2.04 4.74 -6.58
C LEU A 194 3.25 4.54 -7.54
N PRO A 195 3.50 5.41 -8.54
CA PRO A 195 4.70 5.32 -9.37
C PRO A 195 6.01 5.50 -8.60
N TYR A 196 6.01 6.35 -7.57
CA TYR A 196 7.17 6.53 -6.70
C TYR A 196 7.57 5.23 -6.00
N CYS A 197 6.62 4.54 -5.36
CA CYS A 197 6.85 3.23 -4.73
C CYS A 197 7.34 2.19 -5.75
N PHE A 198 6.82 2.22 -6.98
CA PHE A 198 7.25 1.31 -8.05
C PHE A 198 8.71 1.54 -8.46
N VAL A 199 9.13 2.80 -8.60
CA VAL A 199 10.55 3.15 -8.82
C VAL A 199 11.43 2.68 -7.66
N LEU A 200 10.98 2.84 -6.41
CA LEU A 200 11.73 2.34 -5.24
C LEU A 200 11.90 0.82 -5.27
N ARG A 201 10.86 0.06 -5.65
CA ARG A 201 10.92 -1.39 -5.79
C ARG A 201 11.94 -1.81 -6.85
N ILE A 202 11.91 -1.21 -8.04
CA ILE A 202 12.88 -1.51 -9.10
C ILE A 202 14.31 -1.22 -8.62
N ASN A 203 14.51 -0.07 -7.97
CA ASN A 203 15.82 0.28 -7.45
C ASN A 203 16.34 -0.74 -6.43
N PHE A 204 15.44 -1.27 -5.58
CA PHE A 204 15.77 -2.34 -4.66
C PHE A 204 16.14 -3.63 -5.39
N GLU A 205 15.32 -4.08 -6.34
CA GLU A 205 15.56 -5.33 -7.08
C GLU A 205 16.82 -5.30 -7.97
N GLN A 206 17.20 -4.15 -8.51
CA GLN A 206 18.30 -4.01 -9.48
C GLN A 206 19.65 -3.64 -8.84
N TYR A 207 19.67 -2.76 -7.84
CA TYR A 207 20.92 -2.10 -7.40
C TYR A 207 21.29 -2.37 -5.94
N LYS A 208 20.35 -2.79 -5.08
CA LYS A 208 20.63 -2.96 -3.65
C LYS A 208 21.11 -4.37 -3.33
N LYS A 209 22.43 -4.53 -3.20
CA LYS A 209 23.02 -5.66 -2.47
C LYS A 209 23.11 -5.30 -0.99
N THR A 210 22.12 -5.72 -0.22
CA THR A 210 22.05 -5.47 1.22
C THR A 210 21.96 -6.78 1.99
N TRP A 211 22.04 -6.71 3.32
CA TRP A 211 21.76 -7.82 4.23
C TRP A 211 20.26 -8.14 4.32
N GLU A 212 19.41 -7.31 3.72
CA GLU A 212 17.96 -7.51 3.70
C GLU A 212 17.58 -8.69 2.79
N THR A 213 16.45 -9.33 3.10
CA THR A 213 15.88 -10.43 2.31
C THR A 213 15.70 -9.98 0.86
N GLN A 214 16.34 -10.70 -0.06
CA GLN A 214 16.30 -10.40 -1.49
C GLN A 214 15.01 -10.91 -2.11
N VAL A 215 14.50 -10.19 -3.12
CA VAL A 215 13.36 -10.67 -3.92
C VAL A 215 13.80 -11.88 -4.75
N PRO A 216 13.09 -13.02 -4.69
CA PRO A 216 13.38 -14.16 -5.56
C PRO A 216 13.31 -13.79 -7.03
N ASP A 217 14.19 -14.36 -7.87
CA ASP A 217 14.22 -14.04 -9.31
C ASP A 217 12.87 -14.29 -10.00
N SER A 218 12.10 -15.27 -9.54
CA SER A 218 10.75 -15.57 -10.06
C SER A 218 9.72 -14.47 -9.78
N HIS A 219 9.98 -13.56 -8.84
CA HIS A 219 9.07 -12.50 -8.41
C HIS A 219 9.61 -11.09 -8.69
N LYS A 220 10.80 -10.96 -9.29
CA LYS A 220 11.30 -9.67 -9.78
C LYS A 220 10.42 -9.16 -10.92
N LEU A 221 10.31 -7.85 -11.02
CA LEU A 221 9.55 -7.21 -12.09
C LEU A 221 10.27 -7.39 -13.43
N THR A 222 9.54 -7.90 -14.41
CA THR A 222 10.02 -7.99 -15.79
C THR A 222 9.79 -6.68 -16.54
N GLU A 223 10.44 -6.51 -17.70
CA GLU A 223 10.18 -5.35 -18.56
C GLU A 223 8.71 -5.27 -19.01
N ASP A 224 8.01 -6.41 -19.14
CA ASP A 224 6.59 -6.44 -19.47
C ASP A 224 5.74 -5.98 -18.28
N ASP A 225 6.08 -6.37 -17.05
CA ASP A 225 5.41 -5.90 -15.84
C ASP A 225 5.52 -4.37 -15.69
N ILE A 226 6.72 -3.82 -15.92
CA ILE A 226 6.98 -2.37 -15.86
C ILE A 226 6.14 -1.64 -16.92
N THR A 227 6.07 -2.18 -18.13
CA THR A 227 5.27 -1.61 -19.22
C THR A 227 3.79 -1.66 -18.90
N SER A 228 3.27 -2.81 -18.47
CA SER A 228 1.85 -2.95 -18.08
C SER A 228 1.48 -2.04 -16.92
N PHE A 229 2.37 -1.84 -15.95
CA PHE A 229 2.16 -0.90 -14.87
C PHE A 229 2.02 0.53 -15.40
N VAL A 230 2.95 1.00 -16.23
CA VAL A 230 2.92 2.37 -16.79
C VAL A 230 1.65 2.59 -17.61
N GLU A 231 1.31 1.66 -18.50
CA GLU A 231 0.10 1.75 -19.35
C GLU A 231 -1.18 1.80 -18.51
N SER A 232 -1.22 1.15 -17.34
CA SER A 232 -2.37 1.18 -16.45
C SER A 232 -2.58 2.53 -15.75
N VAL A 233 -1.49 3.22 -15.40
CA VAL A 233 -1.52 4.47 -14.62
C VAL A 233 -1.57 5.69 -15.53
N GLN A 234 -0.93 5.62 -16.69
CA GLN A 234 -0.75 6.72 -17.63
C GLN A 234 -2.06 7.45 -18.01
N PRO A 235 -3.16 6.77 -18.39
CA PRO A 235 -4.40 7.47 -18.78
C PRO A 235 -4.92 8.39 -17.68
N VAL A 236 -4.88 7.89 -16.44
CA VAL A 236 -5.33 8.62 -15.26
C VAL A 236 -4.41 9.79 -14.94
N ALA A 237 -3.09 9.61 -15.06
CA ALA A 237 -2.12 10.67 -14.85
C ALA A 237 -2.25 11.80 -15.89
N MET A 238 -2.41 11.45 -17.16
CA MET A 238 -2.60 12.42 -18.25
C MET A 238 -3.90 13.21 -18.08
N GLN A 239 -4.97 12.57 -17.62
CA GLN A 239 -6.23 13.26 -17.34
C GLN A 239 -6.12 14.18 -16.13
N ALA A 240 -5.43 13.73 -15.08
CA ALA A 240 -5.22 14.51 -13.86
C ALA A 240 -4.44 15.81 -14.10
N MET A 241 -3.63 15.89 -15.17
CA MET A 241 -2.85 17.07 -15.55
C MET A 241 -3.71 18.31 -15.78
N PHE A 242 -4.94 18.12 -16.23
CA PHE A 242 -5.91 19.19 -16.50
C PHE A 242 -6.86 19.47 -15.33
N SER A 243 -6.65 18.80 -14.19
CA SER A 243 -7.47 19.00 -13.01
C SER A 243 -7.33 20.43 -12.47
N LYS A 244 -8.44 21.03 -12.03
CA LYS A 244 -8.49 22.42 -11.52
C LYS A 244 -7.73 22.65 -10.21
N LEU A 245 -7.36 21.59 -9.49
CA LEU A 245 -6.55 21.67 -8.28
C LEU A 245 -5.06 21.56 -8.64
N GLY A 246 -4.14 22.12 -7.86
CA GLY A 246 -2.69 22.19 -8.17
C GLY A 246 -2.06 20.96 -8.85
N ALA A 247 -1.10 21.21 -9.76
CA ALA A 247 -0.53 20.21 -10.66
C ALA A 247 0.67 19.44 -10.10
N THR A 248 1.25 19.88 -8.98
CA THR A 248 2.54 19.36 -8.46
C THR A 248 2.55 17.85 -8.24
N ASP A 249 1.51 17.28 -7.64
CA ASP A 249 1.44 15.82 -7.42
C ASP A 249 1.41 15.03 -8.73
N VAL A 250 0.70 15.56 -9.73
CA VAL A 250 0.56 14.92 -11.05
C VAL A 250 1.86 15.02 -11.84
N ILE A 251 2.56 16.16 -11.75
CA ILE A 251 3.88 16.35 -12.38
C ILE A 251 4.86 15.33 -11.81
N HIS A 252 4.92 15.14 -10.49
CA HIS A 252 5.78 14.12 -9.89
C HIS A 252 5.40 12.71 -10.33
N ALA A 253 4.09 12.40 -10.41
CA ALA A 253 3.63 11.11 -10.92
C ALA A 253 4.12 10.86 -12.36
N LEU A 254 3.96 11.83 -13.26
CA LEU A 254 4.40 11.76 -14.64
C LEU A 254 5.93 11.65 -14.75
N GLN A 255 6.69 12.36 -13.91
CA GLN A 255 8.15 12.23 -13.85
C GLN A 255 8.57 10.81 -13.48
N HIS A 256 7.97 10.22 -12.45
CA HIS A 256 8.26 8.83 -12.07
C HIS A 256 7.88 7.84 -13.17
N LEU A 257 6.74 8.02 -13.84
CA LEU A 257 6.36 7.19 -14.99
C LEU A 257 7.34 7.35 -16.17
N ALA A 258 7.80 8.57 -16.43
CA ALA A 258 8.80 8.84 -17.47
C ALA A 258 10.17 8.23 -17.15
N THR A 259 10.55 8.13 -15.87
CA THR A 259 11.74 7.37 -15.44
C THR A 259 11.62 5.89 -15.78
N LEU A 260 10.41 5.31 -15.69
CA LEU A 260 10.16 3.90 -15.97
C LEU A 260 10.10 3.60 -17.48
N ARG A 261 9.33 4.40 -18.21
CA ARG A 261 9.05 4.24 -19.65
C ARG A 261 8.93 5.60 -20.34
N PRO A 262 10.06 6.24 -20.67
CA PRO A 262 10.06 7.58 -21.25
C PRO A 262 9.35 7.63 -22.61
N SER A 263 9.49 6.58 -23.43
CA SER A 263 8.87 6.46 -24.75
C SER A 263 7.34 6.48 -24.72
N LEU A 264 6.71 6.04 -23.62
CA LEU A 264 5.25 6.05 -23.47
C LEU A 264 4.72 7.38 -22.93
N ILE A 265 5.52 8.07 -22.10
CA ILE A 265 5.08 9.25 -21.35
C ILE A 265 5.45 10.55 -22.05
N ILE A 266 6.71 10.73 -22.46
CA ILE A 266 7.23 12.01 -22.95
C ILE A 266 6.45 12.52 -24.17
N PRO A 267 6.17 11.70 -25.22
CA PRO A 267 5.42 12.19 -26.38
C PRO A 267 4.04 12.74 -25.99
N GLN A 268 3.32 12.04 -25.11
CA GLN A 268 1.99 12.47 -24.69
C GLN A 268 1.97 13.72 -23.82
N VAL A 269 3.05 13.99 -23.08
CA VAL A 269 3.18 15.25 -22.32
C VAL A 269 3.51 16.42 -23.25
N ILE A 270 4.31 16.20 -24.31
CA ILE A 270 4.70 17.26 -25.26
C ILE A 270 3.56 17.62 -26.21
N GLU A 271 2.77 16.63 -26.66
CA GLU A 271 1.67 16.83 -27.62
C GLU A 271 0.42 17.48 -27.01
N ARG A 272 0.37 17.69 -25.69
CA ARG A 272 -0.83 18.11 -24.94
C ARG A 272 -0.62 19.43 -24.20
#